data_AF-A0A2S3U5T0-F1
#
_entry.id   AF-A0A2S3U5T0-F1
#
_cell.length_a   1.000
_cell.length_b   1.000
_cell.length_c   1.000
_cell.angle_alpha   90.00
_cell.angle_beta   90.00
_cell.angle_gamma   90.00
#
_symmetry.space_group_name_H-M   'P 1'
#
loop_
_entity.id
_entity.type
_entity.pdbx_description
1 polymer ?
#
loop_
_entity_poly.entity_id
_entity_poly.type
_entity_poly.pdbx_seq_one_letter_code
_entity_poly.pdbx_strand_id
1 'polypeptide(L)'
;MALIKKHFDVTLLEDEAGFIAMKFVENSMADSNTDQTLAMTKLINDILNIVKYQLSLTMPDESVSLQRFLVHLRFFAERLTLKRPDQSQGADDDFLFEHLSKQYPRAFACVQKIAVFVKKSTEQTVSVNERIYLIMHIQRMLNENQ
;
A
#
# COMPACT_ATOMS: atom_id res chain seq x y z
N MET A 1 -28.20 -15.89 12.20
CA MET A 1 -29.22 -16.18 13.25
C MET A 1 -29.94 -17.51 13.03
N ALA A 2 -30.60 -17.74 11.88
CA ALA A 2 -31.36 -18.98 11.64
C ALA A 2 -30.52 -20.28 11.69
N LEU A 3 -29.24 -20.22 11.31
CA LEU A 3 -28.37 -21.41 11.25
C LEU A 3 -27.94 -21.94 12.63
N ILE A 4 -27.68 -21.05 13.59
CA ILE A 4 -27.27 -21.42 14.96
C ILE A 4 -28.47 -21.96 15.73
N LYS A 5 -29.62 -21.27 15.64
CA LYS A 5 -30.89 -21.75 16.22
C LYS A 5 -31.29 -23.12 15.67
N LYS A 6 -31.06 -23.38 14.38
CA LYS A 6 -31.37 -24.69 13.77
C LYS A 6 -30.48 -25.84 14.26
N HIS A 7 -29.21 -25.57 14.60
CA HIS A 7 -28.26 -26.62 15.00
C HIS A 7 -28.13 -26.79 16.52
N PHE A 8 -28.38 -25.73 17.27
CA PHE A 8 -28.15 -25.71 18.73
C PHE A 8 -29.41 -25.40 19.54
N ASP A 9 -30.55 -25.12 18.88
CA ASP A 9 -31.83 -24.73 19.51
C ASP A 9 -31.74 -23.54 20.48
N VAL A 10 -30.69 -22.73 20.33
CA VAL A 10 -30.47 -21.50 21.10
C VAL A 10 -30.85 -20.30 20.24
N THR A 11 -31.63 -19.39 20.82
CA THR A 11 -31.91 -18.08 20.21
C THR A 11 -30.90 -17.08 20.77
N LEU A 12 -29.91 -16.67 19.96
CA LEU A 12 -28.96 -15.65 20.38
C LEU A 12 -29.62 -14.28 20.45
N LEU A 13 -29.24 -13.52 21.48
CA LEU A 13 -29.58 -12.12 21.60
C LEU A 13 -28.75 -11.29 20.60
N GLU A 14 -29.24 -10.11 20.22
CA GLU A 14 -28.52 -9.24 19.28
C GLU A 14 -27.11 -8.87 19.76
N ASP A 15 -26.93 -8.68 21.06
CA ASP A 15 -25.64 -8.34 21.66
C ASP A 15 -24.60 -9.46 21.51
N GLU A 16 -25.04 -10.72 21.61
CA GLU A 16 -24.17 -11.90 21.43
C GLU A 16 -23.81 -12.09 19.95
N ALA A 17 -24.73 -11.73 19.04
CA ALA A 17 -24.47 -11.70 17.60
C ALA A 17 -23.37 -10.70 17.27
N GLY A 18 -23.42 -9.52 17.88
CA GLY A 18 -22.40 -8.48 17.76
C GLY A 18 -21.05 -8.95 18.31
N PHE A 19 -21.06 -9.60 19.48
CA PHE A 19 -19.84 -10.15 20.08
C PHE A 19 -19.21 -11.25 19.23
N ILE A 20 -20.00 -12.17 18.68
CA ILE A 20 -19.53 -13.21 17.77
C ILE A 20 -18.99 -12.60 16.47
N ALA A 21 -19.68 -11.62 15.90
CA ALA A 21 -19.20 -10.92 14.71
C ALA A 21 -17.85 -10.22 14.95
N MET A 22 -17.70 -9.55 16.10
CA MET A 22 -16.44 -8.92 16.51
C MET A 22 -15.32 -9.95 16.66
N LYS A 23 -15.60 -11.10 17.28
CA LYS A 23 -14.61 -12.19 17.43
C LYS A 23 -14.22 -12.79 16.08
N PHE A 24 -15.12 -12.91 15.11
CA PHE A 24 -14.77 -13.32 13.76
C PHE A 24 -13.84 -12.31 13.08
N VAL A 25 -14.11 -11.00 13.23
CA VAL A 25 -13.22 -9.94 12.71
C VAL A 25 -11.85 -10.01 13.37
N GLU A 26 -11.78 -10.10 14.70
CA GLU A 26 -10.53 -10.21 15.45
C GLU A 26 -9.73 -11.47 15.08
N ASN A 27 -10.38 -12.63 14.99
CA ASN A 27 -9.69 -13.90 14.73
C ASN A 27 -9.28 -14.05 13.26
N SER A 28 -10.01 -13.44 12.32
CA SER A 28 -9.58 -13.32 10.92
C SER A 28 -8.28 -12.51 10.77
N MET A 29 -7.94 -11.70 11.77
CA MET A 29 -6.72 -10.90 11.82
C MET A 29 -5.57 -11.58 12.60
N ALA A 30 -5.77 -12.76 13.22
CA ALA A 30 -4.80 -13.33 14.15
C ALA A 30 -3.88 -14.42 13.56
N ASP A 31 -4.41 -15.34 12.74
CA ASP A 31 -3.67 -16.58 12.39
C ASP A 31 -2.80 -16.53 11.12
N SER A 32 -2.99 -15.54 10.23
CA SER A 32 -2.20 -15.39 8.98
C SER A 32 -1.36 -14.12 8.90
N ASN A 33 -1.39 -13.29 9.95
CA ASN A 33 -1.04 -11.88 9.84
C ASN A 33 0.40 -11.52 10.21
N THR A 34 1.10 -12.28 11.06
CA THR A 34 2.43 -11.86 11.54
C THR A 34 3.47 -11.86 10.41
N ASP A 35 3.56 -12.95 9.64
CA ASP A 35 4.51 -13.05 8.52
C ASP A 35 4.16 -12.09 7.39
N GLN A 36 2.87 -11.90 7.11
CA GLN A 36 2.41 -10.92 6.12
C GLN A 36 2.72 -9.49 6.56
N THR A 37 2.49 -9.16 7.82
CA THR A 37 2.80 -7.84 8.39
C THR A 37 4.29 -7.55 8.35
N LEU A 38 5.12 -8.55 8.66
CA LEU A 38 6.58 -8.45 8.56
C LEU A 38 7.01 -8.20 7.10
N ALA A 39 6.45 -8.97 6.16
CA ALA A 39 6.74 -8.82 4.73
C ALA A 39 6.33 -7.43 4.19
N MET A 40 5.15 -6.94 4.58
CA MET A 40 4.69 -5.59 4.23
C MET A 40 5.63 -4.52 4.79
N THR A 41 5.98 -4.62 6.08
CA THR A 41 6.88 -3.67 6.75
C THR A 41 8.25 -3.64 6.05
N LYS A 42 8.78 -4.82 5.69
CA LYS A 42 10.04 -4.93 4.95
C LYS A 42 9.95 -4.26 3.58
N LEU A 43 8.89 -4.53 2.82
CA LEU A 43 8.68 -3.92 1.50
C LEU A 43 8.62 -2.38 1.58
N ILE A 44 7.87 -1.85 2.55
CA ILE A 44 7.75 -0.41 2.78
C ILE A 44 9.14 0.19 3.09
N ASN A 45 9.88 -0.41 4.01
CA ASN A 45 11.23 0.06 4.38
C ASN A 45 12.22 0.01 3.20
N ASP A 46 12.17 -1.05 2.40
CA ASP A 46 13.04 -1.18 1.22
C ASP A 46 12.71 -0.10 0.17
N ILE A 47 11.42 0.21 -0.04
CA ILE A 47 11.00 1.32 -0.92
C ILE A 47 11.47 2.67 -0.37
N LEU A 48 11.28 2.94 0.92
CA LEU A 48 11.77 4.17 1.56
C LEU A 48 13.28 4.33 1.40
N ASN A 49 14.03 3.24 1.58
CA ASN A 49 15.48 3.22 1.38
C ASN A 49 15.85 3.57 -0.06
N ILE A 50 15.17 3.00 -1.06
CA ILE A 50 15.39 3.38 -2.47
C ILE A 50 15.19 4.88 -2.66
N VAL A 51 14.10 5.45 -2.16
CA VAL A 51 13.81 6.89 -2.27
C VAL A 51 14.89 7.72 -1.57
N LYS A 52 15.20 7.38 -0.31
CA LYS A 52 16.18 8.08 0.52
C LYS A 52 17.55 8.14 -0.16
N TYR A 53 18.07 6.99 -0.59
CA TYR A 53 19.42 6.92 -1.18
C TYR A 53 19.47 7.47 -2.59
N GLN A 54 18.47 7.19 -3.43
CA GLN A 54 18.48 7.67 -4.82
C GLN A 54 18.37 9.18 -4.90
N LEU A 55 17.63 9.80 -3.98
CA LEU A 55 17.35 11.24 -4.02
C LEU A 55 18.17 12.03 -3.00
N SER A 56 18.94 11.36 -2.14
CA SER A 56 19.70 11.97 -1.04
C SER A 56 18.82 12.81 -0.13
N LEU A 57 17.62 12.30 0.18
CA LEU A 57 16.62 12.99 0.99
C LEU A 57 16.79 12.73 2.48
N THR A 58 16.57 13.76 3.29
CA THR A 58 16.25 13.59 4.70
C THR A 58 14.75 13.29 4.85
N MET A 59 14.41 12.38 5.75
CA MET A 59 13.02 11.97 6.00
C MET A 59 12.72 12.12 7.48
N PRO A 60 12.51 13.35 7.98
CA PRO A 60 12.14 13.56 9.38
C PRO A 60 10.74 13.00 9.64
N ASP A 61 10.55 12.32 10.76
CA ASP A 61 9.28 11.66 11.12
C ASP A 61 8.09 12.64 11.24
N GLU A 62 8.39 13.92 11.45
CA GLU A 62 7.42 15.02 11.52
C GLU A 62 6.94 15.52 10.14
N SER A 63 7.55 15.07 9.03
CA SER A 63 7.14 15.48 7.68
C SER A 63 5.75 14.94 7.32
N VAL A 64 4.83 15.86 7.01
CA VAL A 64 3.48 15.52 6.56
C VAL A 64 3.53 14.77 5.21
N SER A 65 4.46 15.12 4.30
CA SER A 65 4.57 14.38 3.04
C SER A 65 5.12 12.97 3.23
N LEU A 66 6.07 12.77 4.16
CA LEU A 66 6.54 11.43 4.52
C LEU A 66 5.40 10.60 5.12
N GLN A 67 4.63 11.16 6.07
CA GLN A 67 3.50 10.46 6.68
C GLN A 67 2.45 10.04 5.64
N ARG A 68 2.09 10.94 4.71
CA ARG A 68 1.17 10.61 3.61
C ARG A 68 1.73 9.55 2.67
N PHE A 69 3.02 9.62 2.37
CA PHE A 69 3.69 8.61 1.56
C PHE A 69 3.68 7.24 2.24
N LEU A 70 3.95 7.18 3.54
CA LEU A 70 3.88 5.94 4.33
C LEU A 70 2.48 5.31 4.31
N VAL A 71 1.44 6.13 4.48
CA VAL A 71 0.04 5.65 4.39
C VAL A 71 -0.25 5.06 3.01
N HIS A 72 0.18 5.74 1.94
CA HIS A 72 0.03 5.22 0.58
C HIS A 72 0.80 3.91 0.38
N LEU A 73 2.07 3.85 0.81
CA LEU A 73 2.89 2.64 0.75
C LEU A 73 2.30 1.48 1.54
N ARG A 74 1.62 1.73 2.67
CA ARG A 74 0.93 0.70 3.43
C ARG A 74 -0.15 0.01 2.61
N PHE A 75 -1.05 0.79 1.99
CA PHE A 75 -2.10 0.23 1.15
C PHE A 75 -1.54 -0.41 -0.13
N PHE A 76 -0.48 0.17 -0.69
CA PHE A 76 0.20 -0.41 -1.85
C PHE A 76 0.85 -1.77 -1.52
N ALA A 77 1.57 -1.86 -0.41
CA ALA A 77 2.18 -3.09 0.06
C ALA A 77 1.13 -4.17 0.36
N GLU A 78 0.03 -3.80 0.99
CA GLU A 78 -1.11 -4.70 1.25
C GLU A 78 -1.68 -5.28 -0.05
N ARG A 79 -1.92 -4.44 -1.08
CA ARG A 79 -2.39 -4.93 -2.39
C ARG A 79 -1.42 -5.91 -3.03
N LEU A 80 -0.12 -5.64 -2.93
CA LEU A 80 0.93 -6.50 -3.48
C LEU A 80 1.00 -7.86 -2.75
N THR A 81 0.96 -7.87 -1.42
CA THR A 81 1.04 -9.11 -0.63
C THR A 81 -0.22 -9.96 -0.77
N LEU A 82 -1.39 -9.33 -0.90
CA LEU A 82 -2.65 -10.03 -1.17
C LEU A 82 -2.82 -10.46 -2.64
N LYS A 83 -1.85 -10.16 -3.51
CA LYS A 83 -1.89 -10.41 -4.96
C LYS A 83 -3.18 -9.91 -5.61
N ARG A 84 -3.61 -8.71 -5.21
CA ARG A 84 -4.76 -7.99 -5.79
C ARG A 84 -4.23 -6.79 -6.58
N PRO A 85 -3.66 -7.02 -7.78
CA PRO A 85 -3.09 -5.94 -8.56
C PRO A 85 -4.19 -4.94 -8.93
N ASP A 86 -3.83 -3.66 -8.91
CA ASP A 86 -4.67 -2.60 -9.44
C ASP A 86 -4.75 -2.76 -10.97
N GLN A 87 -5.97 -2.99 -11.47
CA GLN A 87 -6.28 -3.14 -12.89
C GLN A 87 -6.90 -1.88 -13.48
N SER A 88 -7.01 -0.80 -12.71
CA SER A 88 -7.50 0.47 -13.25
C SER A 88 -6.40 1.10 -14.10
N GLN A 89 -6.65 1.20 -15.41
CA GLN A 89 -5.85 1.99 -16.33
C GLN A 89 -6.79 2.55 -17.40
N GLY A 90 -6.84 3.88 -17.50
CA GLY A 90 -7.55 4.63 -18.54
C GLY A 90 -6.57 5.27 -19.53
N ALA A 91 -7.09 5.69 -20.69
CA ALA A 91 -6.28 6.37 -21.70
C ALA A 91 -5.65 7.69 -21.21
N ASP A 92 -6.32 8.39 -20.30
CA ASP A 92 -5.83 9.64 -19.70
C ASP A 92 -4.60 9.42 -18.80
N ASP A 93 -4.44 8.22 -18.23
CA ASP A 93 -3.36 7.90 -17.31
C ASP A 93 -2.02 7.82 -18.04
N ASP A 94 -2.00 7.28 -19.26
CA ASP A 94 -0.77 7.18 -20.06
C ASP A 94 -0.26 8.57 -20.48
N PHE A 95 -1.17 9.47 -20.88
CA PHE A 95 -0.83 10.86 -21.20
C PHE A 95 -0.28 11.59 -19.97
N LEU A 96 -0.93 11.45 -18.82
CA LEU A 96 -0.49 12.04 -17.56
C LEU A 96 0.89 11.49 -17.15
N PHE A 97 1.10 10.18 -17.27
CA PHE A 97 2.37 9.55 -16.95
C PHE A 97 3.51 10.07 -17.83
N GLU A 98 3.28 10.22 -19.13
CA GLU A 98 4.27 10.81 -20.04
C GLU A 98 4.59 12.25 -19.65
N HIS A 99 3.57 13.06 -19.35
CA HIS A 99 3.76 14.44 -18.92
C HIS A 99 4.61 14.52 -17.64
N LEU A 100 4.27 13.72 -16.62
CA LEU A 100 5.01 13.68 -15.35
C LEU A 100 6.44 13.18 -15.53
N SER A 101 6.71 12.29 -16.50
CA SER A 101 8.07 11.83 -16.79
C SER A 101 9.01 12.95 -17.24
N LYS A 102 8.47 13.93 -17.98
CA LYS A 102 9.21 15.11 -18.46
C LYS A 102 9.30 16.19 -17.39
N GLN A 103 8.22 16.40 -16.64
CA GLN A 103 8.14 17.45 -15.63
C GLN A 103 8.95 17.13 -14.35
N TYR A 104 8.95 15.86 -13.92
CA TYR A 104 9.59 15.43 -12.67
C TYR A 104 10.59 14.30 -12.90
N PRO A 105 11.67 14.51 -13.68
CA PRO A 105 12.56 13.45 -14.13
C PRO A 105 13.26 12.72 -12.97
N ARG A 106 13.56 13.42 -11.86
CA ARG A 106 14.17 12.81 -10.67
C ARG A 106 13.20 11.87 -9.95
N ALA A 107 11.97 12.31 -9.71
CA ALA A 107 10.93 11.49 -9.08
C ALA A 107 10.57 10.29 -9.98
N PHE A 108 10.40 10.53 -11.28
CA PHE A 108 10.15 9.49 -12.28
C PHE A 108 11.23 8.41 -12.29
N ALA A 109 12.51 8.79 -12.36
CA ALA A 109 13.62 7.84 -12.31
C ALA A 109 13.64 7.03 -10.99
N CYS A 110 13.19 7.61 -9.88
CA CYS A 110 13.04 6.90 -8.61
C CYS A 110 11.93 5.84 -8.67
N VAL A 111 10.77 6.22 -9.20
CA VAL A 111 9.64 5.29 -9.37
C VAL A 111 9.97 4.15 -10.32
N GLN A 112 10.76 4.38 -11.37
CA GLN A 112 11.24 3.30 -12.23
C GLN A 112 12.08 2.26 -11.46
N LYS A 113 12.97 2.70 -10.55
CA LYS A 113 13.72 1.77 -9.69
C LYS A 113 12.82 1.02 -8.72
N ILE A 114 11.85 1.70 -8.11
CA ILE A 114 10.85 1.08 -7.24
C ILE A 114 10.08 0.00 -8.01
N ALA A 115 9.62 0.28 -9.23
CA ALA A 115 8.88 -0.68 -10.04
C ALA A 115 9.72 -1.93 -10.39
N VAL A 116 11.00 -1.75 -10.69
CA VAL A 116 11.93 -2.88 -10.91
C VAL A 116 12.14 -3.69 -9.63
N PHE A 117 12.32 -3.01 -8.49
CA PHE A 117 12.46 -3.67 -7.20
C PHE A 117 11.21 -4.47 -6.84
N VAL A 118 10.02 -3.87 -6.91
CA VAL A 118 8.75 -4.54 -6.61
C VAL A 118 8.58 -5.79 -7.48
N LYS A 119 8.81 -5.67 -8.80
CA LYS A 119 8.71 -6.83 -9.71
C LYS A 119 9.66 -7.97 -9.32
N LYS A 120 10.88 -7.67 -8.87
CA LYS A 120 11.84 -8.68 -8.43
C LYS A 120 11.47 -9.30 -7.07
N SER A 121 10.91 -8.49 -6.17
CA SER A 121 10.64 -8.91 -4.79
C SER A 121 9.30 -9.64 -4.61
N THR A 122 8.32 -9.36 -5.46
CA THR A 122 6.94 -9.86 -5.31
C THR A 122 6.38 -10.54 -6.55
N GLU A 123 7.10 -10.52 -7.68
CA GLU A 123 6.64 -10.96 -9.01
C GLU A 123 5.45 -10.16 -9.57
N GLN A 124 5.00 -9.11 -8.88
CA GLN A 124 3.91 -8.24 -9.31
C GLN A 124 4.42 -7.02 -10.09
N THR A 125 3.60 -6.50 -10.99
CA THR A 125 3.88 -5.25 -11.70
C THR A 125 3.24 -4.06 -10.98
N VAL A 126 3.88 -2.90 -11.07
CA VAL A 126 3.32 -1.63 -10.59
C VAL A 126 2.55 -1.00 -11.75
N SER A 127 1.23 -0.77 -11.55
CA SER A 127 0.33 -0.15 -12.53
C SER A 127 0.77 1.28 -12.89
N VAL A 128 0.32 1.79 -14.03
CA VAL A 128 0.63 3.18 -14.43
C VAL A 128 0.07 4.17 -13.42
N ASN A 129 -1.16 3.95 -12.95
CA ASN A 129 -1.78 4.76 -11.90
C ASN A 129 -0.96 4.80 -10.61
N GLU A 130 -0.54 3.63 -10.13
CA GLU A 130 0.31 3.58 -8.93
C GLU A 130 1.63 4.30 -9.15
N ARG A 131 2.25 4.20 -10.34
CA ARG A 131 3.47 4.95 -10.65
C ARG A 131 3.23 6.46 -10.63
N ILE A 132 2.10 6.94 -11.15
CA ILE A 132 1.72 8.36 -11.09
C ILE A 132 1.62 8.82 -9.64
N TYR A 133 0.91 8.08 -8.78
CA TYR A 133 0.80 8.40 -7.35
C TYR A 133 2.17 8.44 -6.67
N LEU A 134 3.02 7.44 -6.91
CA LEU A 134 4.37 7.40 -6.36
C LEU A 134 5.21 8.61 -6.83
N ILE A 135 5.12 9.00 -8.11
CA ILE A 135 5.82 10.19 -8.64
C ILE A 135 5.38 11.43 -7.87
N MET A 136 4.08 11.62 -7.69
CA MET A 136 3.52 12.79 -7.01
C MET A 136 3.95 12.86 -5.54
N HIS A 137 3.91 11.74 -4.82
CA HIS A 137 4.37 11.69 -3.44
C HIS A 137 5.87 11.97 -3.29
N ILE A 138 6.69 11.36 -4.15
CA ILE A 138 8.14 11.56 -4.15
C ILE A 138 8.49 13.01 -4.51
N GLN A 139 7.82 13.58 -5.52
CA GLN A 139 8.03 14.98 -5.89
C GLN A 139 7.66 15.93 -4.75
N ARG A 140 6.58 15.64 -4.02
CA ARG A 140 6.18 16.44 -2.87
C ARG A 140 7.22 16.40 -1.75
N MET A 141 7.78 15.23 -1.45
CA MET A 141 8.89 15.09 -0.49
C MET A 141 10.16 15.82 -0.95
N LEU A 142 10.46 15.80 -2.26
CA LEU A 142 11.58 16.56 -2.82
C LEU A 142 11.41 18.06 -2.60
N ASN A 143 10.20 18.59 -2.82
CA ASN A 143 9.92 20.02 -2.63
C ASN A 143 10.00 20.46 -1.16
N GLU A 144 9.73 19.56 -0.20
CA GLU A 144 9.89 19.85 1.24
C GLU A 144 11.35 19.84 1.72
N ASN A 145 12.25 19.21 0.97
CA ASN A 145 13.68 19.08 1.30
C ASN A 145 14.57 20.07 0.54
N GLN A 146 13.98 21.02 -0.16
CA GLN A 146 14.66 22.15 -0.81
C GLN A 146 14.54 23.40 0.06
#